data_AF-A0A1J4VJF3-F1
#
_entry.id   AF-A0A1J4VJF3-F1
#
_cell.length_a   1.000
_cell.length_b   1.000
_cell.length_c   1.000
_cell.angle_alpha   90.00
_cell.angle_beta   90.00
_cell.angle_gamma   90.00
#
_symmetry.space_group_name_H-M   'P 1'
#
loop_
_entity.id
_entity.type
_entity.pdbx_description
1 polymer ?
#
loop_
_entity_poly.entity_id
_entity_poly.type
_entity_poly.pdbx_seq_one_letter_code
_entity_poly.pdbx_strand_id
1 'polypeptide(L)'
;MNSKYLVYLLTGVFLLLGAETSFPVSSDTFTSGKDWNEKMSKGEKFISVYAPMILFHRYGINFRKTPDEYAETLDQVLMENPYLEKEDVVNIFASTVYAYEPESRRAFVIMKMELANEYLKPALLVKKRLNTDVNDL
;
A
#
# COMPACT_ATOMS: atom_id res chain seq x y z
N MET A 1 -20.82 35.16 -34.11
CA MET A 1 -19.59 34.76 -33.37
C MET A 1 -19.47 33.24 -33.49
N ASN A 2 -18.43 32.73 -34.16
CA ASN A 2 -18.38 31.33 -34.61
C ASN A 2 -18.29 30.37 -33.41
N SER A 3 -19.16 29.36 -33.38
CA SER A 3 -19.24 28.29 -32.35
C SER A 3 -17.88 27.68 -31.97
N LYS A 4 -16.93 27.66 -32.91
CA LYS A 4 -15.54 27.21 -32.69
C LYS A 4 -14.82 27.99 -31.58
N TYR A 5 -15.03 29.31 -31.47
CA TYR A 5 -14.40 30.12 -30.42
C TYR A 5 -15.01 29.90 -29.04
N LEU A 6 -16.29 29.50 -28.98
CA LEU A 6 -16.96 29.15 -27.73
C LEU A 6 -16.39 27.84 -27.17
N VAL A 7 -16.08 26.89 -28.03
CA VAL A 7 -15.43 25.62 -27.65
C VAL A 7 -14.03 25.86 -27.12
N TYR A 8 -13.22 26.70 -27.79
CA TYR A 8 -11.87 27.05 -27.29
C TYR A 8 -11.90 27.81 -25.96
N LEU A 9 -12.92 28.65 -25.75
CA LEU A 9 -13.08 29.39 -24.50
C LEU A 9 -13.52 28.46 -23.36
N LEU A 10 -14.40 27.49 -23.63
CA LEU A 10 -14.82 26.48 -22.65
C LEU A 10 -13.68 25.52 -22.28
N THR A 11 -12.87 25.05 -23.23
CA THR A 11 -11.70 24.21 -22.91
C THR A 11 -10.59 24.98 -22.19
N GLY A 12 -10.39 26.25 -22.53
CA GLY A 12 -9.44 27.12 -21.80
C GLY A 12 -9.83 27.33 -20.34
N VAL A 13 -11.12 27.56 -20.06
CA VAL A 13 -11.63 27.71 -18.70
C VAL A 13 -11.57 26.40 -17.91
N PHE A 14 -11.83 25.25 -18.54
CA PHE A 14 -11.73 23.94 -17.88
C PHE A 14 -10.28 23.58 -17.49
N LEU A 15 -9.30 23.95 -18.31
CA LEU A 15 -7.87 23.73 -18.02
C LEU A 15 -7.35 24.68 -16.94
N LEU A 16 -7.88 25.90 -16.85
CA LEU A 16 -7.51 26.86 -15.79
C LEU A 16 -8.16 26.52 -14.44
N LEU A 17 -9.40 26.02 -14.43
CA LEU A 17 -10.08 25.58 -13.20
C LEU A 17 -9.52 24.27 -12.63
N GLY A 18 -8.82 23.47 -13.43
CA GLY A 18 -8.16 22.24 -12.98
C GLY A 18 -6.82 22.45 -12.27
N ALA A 19 -6.27 23.68 -12.26
CA ALA A 19 -4.91 23.95 -11.79
C ALA A 19 -4.81 24.30 -10.28
N GLU A 20 -5.91 24.53 -9.58
CA GLU A 20 -5.89 25.11 -8.22
C GLU A 20 -6.30 24.18 -7.07
N THR A 21 -6.33 22.86 -7.27
CA THR A 21 -6.38 21.91 -6.14
C THR A 21 -5.07 21.16 -6.00
N SER A 22 -3.97 21.89 -6.07
CA SER A 22 -2.74 21.46 -5.41
C SER A 22 -2.91 21.69 -3.91
N PHE A 23 -3.77 20.88 -3.26
CA PHE A 23 -3.67 20.75 -1.82
C PHE A 23 -2.23 20.33 -1.52
N PRO A 24 -1.54 20.97 -0.57
CA PRO A 24 -0.33 20.38 -0.04
C PRO A 24 -0.80 19.06 0.60
N VAL A 25 -0.67 17.96 -0.14
CA VAL A 25 -0.56 16.64 0.46
C VAL A 25 0.74 16.72 1.23
N SER A 26 0.64 17.26 2.45
CA SER A 26 1.60 17.01 3.50
C SER A 26 1.73 15.49 3.53
N SER A 27 2.82 14.97 2.98
CA SER A 27 3.10 13.54 2.95
C SER A 27 3.47 13.00 4.34
N ASP A 28 3.35 13.83 5.39
CA ASP A 28 3.31 13.40 6.77
C ASP A 28 1.86 12.97 7.04
N THR A 29 1.51 11.72 7.27
CA THR A 29 2.10 10.76 8.19
C THR A 29 1.44 9.42 7.82
N PHE A 30 2.19 8.32 7.74
CA PHE A 30 1.54 7.02 7.74
C PHE A 30 0.66 6.94 8.98
N THR A 31 -0.62 6.56 8.81
CA THR A 31 -1.60 6.59 9.90
C THR A 31 -1.12 5.73 11.05
N SER A 32 -1.10 6.26 12.27
CA SER A 32 -0.66 5.51 13.45
C SER A 32 -1.74 4.53 13.92
N GLY A 33 -1.36 3.56 14.76
CA GLY A 33 -2.34 2.68 15.43
C GLY A 33 -3.41 3.45 16.20
N LYS A 34 -3.08 4.63 16.75
CA LYS A 34 -4.05 5.50 17.40
C LYS A 34 -5.04 6.11 16.41
N ASP A 35 -4.54 6.65 15.30
CA ASP A 35 -5.40 7.27 14.27
C ASP A 35 -6.34 6.24 13.64
N TRP A 36 -5.87 5.01 13.50
CA TRP A 36 -6.69 3.88 13.07
C TRP A 36 -7.94 3.69 13.92
N ASN A 37 -7.79 3.70 15.25
CA ASN A 37 -8.91 3.50 16.15
C ASN A 37 -9.81 4.74 16.27
N GLU A 38 -9.22 5.93 16.36
CA GLU A 38 -9.94 7.15 16.76
C GLU A 38 -10.47 7.98 15.58
N LYS A 39 -9.85 7.89 14.41
CA LYS A 39 -10.08 8.86 13.32
C LYS A 39 -10.45 8.23 11.99
N MET A 40 -9.96 7.02 11.71
CA MET A 40 -10.13 6.40 10.40
C MET A 40 -11.51 5.77 10.24
N SER A 41 -12.19 6.16 9.16
CA SER A 41 -13.39 5.51 8.66
C SER A 41 -13.10 4.10 8.14
N LYS A 42 -14.15 3.29 7.94
CA LYS A 42 -14.02 1.95 7.36
C LYS A 42 -13.31 1.97 5.98
N GLY A 43 -13.59 2.99 5.15
CA GLY A 43 -12.96 3.12 3.84
C GLY A 43 -11.46 3.44 3.93
N GLU A 44 -11.06 4.29 4.87
CA GLU A 44 -9.63 4.60 5.09
C GLU A 44 -8.87 3.41 5.64
N LYS A 45 -9.50 2.63 6.54
CA LYS A 45 -8.95 1.37 7.03
C LYS A 45 -8.73 0.37 5.90
N PHE A 46 -9.73 0.21 5.02
CA PHE A 46 -9.62 -0.62 3.83
C PHE A 46 -8.44 -0.19 2.96
N ILE A 47 -8.33 1.10 2.60
CA ILE A 47 -7.26 1.60 1.74
C ILE A 47 -5.88 1.39 2.37
N SER A 48 -5.77 1.62 3.68
CA SER A 48 -4.51 1.49 4.43
C SER A 48 -4.01 0.05 4.53
N VAL A 49 -4.90 -0.94 4.35
CA VAL A 49 -4.55 -2.36 4.23
C VAL A 49 -4.35 -2.74 2.76
N TYR A 50 -5.25 -2.31 1.88
CA TYR A 50 -5.23 -2.68 0.46
C TYR A 50 -3.97 -2.20 -0.26
N ALA A 51 -3.53 -0.96 -0.01
CA ALA A 51 -2.34 -0.41 -0.62
C ALA A 51 -1.06 -1.24 -0.33
N PRO A 52 -0.73 -1.56 0.94
CA PRO A 52 0.41 -2.44 1.23
C PRO A 52 0.17 -3.89 0.77
N MET A 53 -1.08 -4.39 0.75
CA MET A 53 -1.36 -5.71 0.16
C MET A 53 -0.92 -5.80 -1.31
N ILE A 54 -1.18 -4.77 -2.12
CA ILE A 54 -0.72 -4.74 -3.52
C ILE A 54 0.81 -4.85 -3.57
N LEU A 55 1.52 -4.11 -2.71
CA LEU A 55 2.98 -4.15 -2.66
C LEU A 55 3.48 -5.55 -2.28
N PHE A 56 2.97 -6.11 -1.18
CA PHE A 56 3.33 -7.42 -0.66
C PHE A 56 3.03 -8.55 -1.65
N HIS A 57 1.94 -8.43 -2.41
CA HIS A 57 1.60 -9.38 -3.46
C HIS A 57 2.67 -9.43 -4.56
N ARG A 58 3.30 -8.29 -4.90
CA ARG A 58 4.43 -8.26 -5.86
C ARG A 58 5.64 -9.06 -5.37
N TYR A 59 5.80 -9.21 -4.05
CA TYR A 59 6.82 -10.05 -3.43
C TYR A 59 6.39 -11.52 -3.27
N GLY A 60 5.20 -11.88 -3.76
CA GLY A 60 4.68 -13.25 -3.73
C GLY A 60 3.96 -13.62 -2.44
N ILE A 61 3.48 -12.64 -1.67
CA ILE A 61 2.60 -12.90 -0.53
C ILE A 61 1.18 -13.23 -1.05
N ASN A 62 0.69 -14.40 -0.65
CA ASN A 62 -0.65 -14.88 -0.97
C ASN A 62 -1.53 -14.76 0.26
N PHE A 63 -2.31 -13.68 0.31
CA PHE A 63 -3.19 -13.40 1.43
C PHE A 63 -4.35 -14.40 1.52
N ARG A 64 -4.59 -14.90 2.72
CA ARG A 64 -5.74 -15.78 3.02
C ARG A 64 -7.02 -15.01 3.32
N LYS A 65 -6.87 -13.74 3.72
CA LYS A 65 -7.95 -12.84 4.09
C LYS A 65 -8.06 -11.69 3.09
N THR A 66 -9.28 -11.19 2.94
CA THR A 66 -9.59 -9.96 2.22
C THR A 66 -9.07 -8.73 2.99
N PRO A 67 -8.94 -7.56 2.34
CA PRO A 67 -8.53 -6.35 3.03
C PRO A 67 -9.46 -5.95 4.19
N ASP A 68 -10.77 -6.17 4.05
CA ASP A 68 -11.75 -5.88 5.10
C ASP A 68 -11.54 -6.78 6.34
N GLU A 69 -11.33 -8.09 6.13
CA GLU A 69 -11.04 -9.03 7.22
C GLU A 69 -9.72 -8.72 7.93
N TYR A 70 -8.73 -8.19 7.20
CA TYR A 70 -7.50 -7.69 7.81
C TYR A 70 -7.70 -6.39 8.57
N ALA A 71 -8.55 -5.48 8.09
CA ALA A 71 -8.88 -4.28 8.84
C ALA A 71 -9.53 -4.65 10.20
N GLU A 72 -10.46 -5.59 10.21
CA GLU A 72 -11.06 -6.10 11.46
C GLU A 72 -10.02 -6.81 12.35
N THR A 73 -9.08 -7.54 11.76
CA THR A 73 -7.97 -8.15 12.51
C THR A 73 -7.08 -7.06 13.14
N LEU A 74 -6.83 -5.97 12.43
CA LEU A 74 -6.03 -4.85 12.93
C LEU A 74 -6.73 -4.10 14.06
N ASP A 75 -8.06 -3.94 13.99
CA ASP A 75 -8.84 -3.41 15.12
C ASP A 75 -8.57 -4.20 16.40
N GLN A 76 -8.61 -5.53 16.32
CA GLN A 76 -8.34 -6.40 17.46
C GLN A 76 -6.88 -6.30 17.93
N VAL A 77 -5.92 -6.38 17.01
CA VAL A 77 -4.49 -6.27 17.33
C VAL A 77 -4.20 -4.96 18.07
N LEU A 78 -4.78 -3.85 17.65
CA LEU A 78 -4.58 -2.55 18.28
C LEU A 78 -5.27 -2.42 19.64
N MET A 79 -6.45 -3.00 19.81
CA MET A 79 -7.12 -3.04 21.12
C MET A 79 -6.35 -3.87 22.15
N GLU A 80 -5.76 -4.99 21.71
CA GLU A 80 -4.99 -5.89 22.59
C GLU A 80 -3.57 -5.39 22.88
N ASN A 81 -3.04 -4.48 22.04
CA ASN A 81 -1.65 -4.02 22.11
C ASN A 81 -1.58 -2.48 22.08
N PRO A 82 -1.97 -1.79 23.16
CA PRO A 82 -2.06 -0.31 23.20
C PRO A 82 -0.71 0.40 23.01
N TYR A 83 0.41 -0.29 23.15
CA TYR A 83 1.73 0.28 22.89
C TYR A 83 2.00 0.51 21.39
N LEU A 84 1.25 -0.16 20.49
CA LEU A 84 1.34 0.02 19.04
C LEU A 84 0.68 1.32 18.55
N GLU A 85 0.03 2.09 19.43
CA GLU A 85 -0.62 3.36 19.10
C GLU A 85 0.31 4.38 18.42
N LYS A 86 1.62 4.28 18.66
CA LYS A 86 2.64 5.16 18.08
C LYS A 86 3.29 4.61 16.82
N GLU A 87 2.99 3.37 16.45
CA GLU A 87 3.57 2.72 15.27
C GLU A 87 2.70 2.95 14.02
N ASP A 88 3.35 2.99 12.86
CA ASP A 88 2.66 3.09 11.58
C ASP A 88 1.80 1.85 11.33
N VAL A 89 0.56 2.06 10.88
CA VAL A 89 -0.40 1.00 10.52
C VAL A 89 0.18 0.02 9.52
N VAL A 90 1.01 0.48 8.58
CA VAL A 90 1.67 -0.40 7.60
C VAL A 90 2.64 -1.37 8.27
N ASN A 91 3.36 -0.94 9.31
CA ASN A 91 4.30 -1.80 10.05
C ASN A 91 3.55 -2.79 10.94
N ILE A 92 2.47 -2.33 11.58
CA ILE A 92 1.56 -3.19 12.35
C ILE A 92 0.94 -4.24 11.41
N PHE A 93 0.49 -3.83 10.23
CA PHE A 93 -0.06 -4.72 9.21
C PHE A 93 0.98 -5.74 8.72
N ALA A 94 2.19 -5.30 8.36
CA ALA A 94 3.28 -6.18 7.95
C ALA A 94 3.60 -7.22 9.05
N SER A 95 3.67 -6.78 10.30
CA SER A 95 3.91 -7.65 11.46
C SER A 95 2.77 -8.64 11.67
N THR A 96 1.53 -8.19 11.48
CA THR A 96 0.33 -9.04 11.54
C THR A 96 0.39 -10.13 10.46
N VAL A 97 0.67 -9.78 9.21
CA VAL A 97 0.81 -10.76 8.12
C VAL A 97 1.98 -11.72 8.41
N TYR A 98 3.12 -11.21 8.86
CA TYR A 98 4.27 -12.04 9.23
C TYR A 98 3.96 -13.07 10.34
N ALA A 99 3.13 -12.67 11.31
CA ALA A 99 2.73 -13.51 12.43
C ALA A 99 1.74 -14.61 12.00
N TYR A 100 0.68 -14.23 11.26
CA TYR A 100 -0.44 -15.10 10.94
C TYR A 100 -0.28 -15.89 9.62
N GLU A 101 0.63 -15.48 8.73
CA GLU A 101 0.91 -16.16 7.46
C GLU A 101 2.39 -16.59 7.39
N PRO A 102 2.78 -17.73 7.99
CA PRO A 102 4.18 -18.18 8.02
C PRO A 102 4.84 -18.32 6.63
N GLU A 103 4.07 -18.63 5.60
CA GLU A 103 4.50 -18.69 4.20
C GLU A 103 5.00 -17.36 3.66
N SER A 104 4.52 -16.24 4.21
CA SER A 104 4.89 -14.87 3.79
C SER A 104 6.27 -14.46 4.28
N ARG A 105 6.83 -15.13 5.30
CA ARG A 105 8.07 -14.71 5.99
C ARG A 105 9.26 -14.58 5.04
N ARG A 106 9.38 -15.47 4.05
CA ARG A 106 10.45 -15.41 3.05
C ARG A 106 10.35 -14.15 2.19
N ALA A 107 9.13 -13.76 1.81
CA ALA A 107 8.88 -12.54 1.04
C ALA A 107 9.25 -11.29 1.85
N PHE A 108 8.91 -11.25 3.15
CA PHE A 108 9.34 -10.16 4.03
C PHE A 108 10.86 -10.05 4.19
N VAL A 109 11.58 -11.18 4.26
CA VAL A 109 13.05 -11.17 4.27
C VAL A 109 13.61 -10.57 2.98
N ILE A 110 13.07 -10.96 1.83
CA ILE A 110 13.47 -10.41 0.53
C ILE A 110 13.19 -8.90 0.47
N MET A 111 11.98 -8.48 0.84
CA MET A 111 11.59 -7.07 0.85
C MET A 111 12.49 -6.24 1.77
N LYS A 112 12.83 -6.76 2.96
CA LYS A 112 13.79 -6.12 3.87
C LYS A 112 15.18 -6.01 3.26
N MET A 113 15.65 -7.06 2.57
CA MET A 113 16.94 -7.02 1.88
C MET A 113 16.93 -5.99 0.74
N GLU A 114 15.84 -5.88 -0.04
CA GLU A 114 15.75 -4.88 -1.11
C GLU A 114 15.71 -3.45 -0.56
N LEU A 115 14.93 -3.19 0.50
CA LEU A 115 14.87 -1.88 1.17
C LEU A 115 16.20 -1.50 1.83
N ALA A 116 16.93 -2.45 2.41
CA ALA A 116 18.25 -2.19 2.98
C ALA A 116 19.33 -1.95 1.91
N ASN A 117 19.12 -2.44 0.69
CA ASN A 117 20.07 -2.38 -0.41
C ASN A 117 19.65 -1.37 -1.48
N GLU A 118 19.15 -0.17 -1.14
CA GLU A 118 18.63 0.89 -2.04
C GLU A 118 19.57 1.36 -3.21
N TYR A 119 20.66 0.65 -3.51
CA TYR A 119 21.41 0.68 -4.78
C TYR A 119 21.11 -0.46 -5.78
N LEU A 120 20.35 -1.49 -5.42
CA LEU A 120 19.96 -2.58 -6.33
C LEU A 120 18.51 -2.37 -6.78
N LYS A 121 18.36 -1.87 -8.02
CA LYS A 121 17.09 -1.64 -8.70
C LYS A 121 16.12 -2.81 -8.51
N PRO A 122 14.78 -2.56 -8.46
CA PRO A 122 13.72 -3.58 -8.31
C PRO A 122 13.52 -4.47 -9.55
N ALA A 123 14.61 -4.81 -10.24
CA ALA A 123 14.64 -5.77 -11.32
C ALA A 123 15.57 -6.88 -10.87
N LEU A 124 15.06 -8.00 -10.33
CA LEU A 124 15.71 -9.32 -10.45
C LEU A 124 14.99 -10.53 -9.81
N LEU A 125 13.72 -10.47 -9.38
CA LEU A 125 13.05 -11.69 -8.86
C LEU A 125 11.89 -12.24 -9.70
N VAL A 126 11.33 -11.47 -10.63
CA VAL A 126 10.36 -12.02 -11.59
C VAL A 126 11.03 -12.97 -12.59
N LYS A 127 12.33 -12.80 -12.87
CA LYS A 127 13.02 -13.57 -13.93
C LYS A 127 13.65 -14.90 -13.45
N LYS A 128 13.84 -15.12 -12.15
CA LYS A 128 14.51 -16.35 -11.68
C LYS A 128 13.56 -17.55 -11.56
N ARG A 129 12.24 -17.34 -11.54
CA ARG A 129 11.25 -18.43 -11.55
C ARG A 129 10.99 -19.04 -12.93
N LEU A 130 11.34 -18.35 -14.02
CA LEU A 130 11.11 -18.84 -15.39
C LEU A 130 12.27 -19.66 -15.98
N ASN A 131 13.44 -19.68 -15.33
CA ASN A 131 14.63 -20.35 -15.86
C ASN A 131 15.10 -21.57 -15.05
N THR A 132 14.31 -22.05 -14.08
CA THR A 132 14.70 -23.23 -13.27
C THR A 132 13.91 -24.49 -13.62
N ASP A 133 12.91 -24.42 -14.52
CA ASP A 133 12.09 -25.58 -14.92
C ASP A 133 12.32 -26.06 -16.36
N VAL A 134 13.42 -25.66 -17.00
CA VAL A 134 13.80 -26.19 -18.32
C VAL A 134 15.29 -26.50 -18.32
N ASN A 135 15.68 -27.60 -17.66
CA ASN A 135 16.91 -28.37 -17.96
C ASN A 135 17.09 -29.63 -17.09
N ASP A 136 16.00 -30.26 -16.65
CA ASP A 136 16.04 -31.65 -16.17
C ASP A 136 14.94 -32.42 -16.91
N LEU A 137 15.29 -32.90 -18.12
CA LEU A 137 14.76 -34.09 -18.81
C LEU A 137 15.51 -34.31 -20.14
#